data_AF-A0A956EQN8-F1
#
_entry.id   AF-A0A956EQN8-F1
#
_cell.length_a   1.000
_cell.length_b   1.000
_cell.length_c   1.000
_cell.angle_alpha   90.00
_cell.angle_beta   90.00
_cell.angle_gamma   90.00
#
_symmetry.space_group_name_H-M   'P 1'
#
loop_
_entity.id
_entity.type
_entity.pdbx_description
1 polymer ?
#
loop_
_entity_poly.entity_id
_entity_poly.type
_entity_poly.pdbx_seq_one_letter_code
_entity_poly.pdbx_strand_id
1 'polypeptide(L)'
;PGFGQLGTARLDAWAEHWLSRYPNALTIGELGVEPTDEEFEAHDVGVFLRRLVFAGVPFSDALRRKLIGTPRPYEHNPDELDVRGFVSDVSWLGGDGASKLVPLLVSMAKEQTDERCALGLRLVVATAVRRWEGDAKIPEEVDELLSLGDPVDYDSEVAMQEAIGALPVGRAERVIFRTASQLDDPYKELTYAREGMSAVALRRFARLVAGGRENEDMWSHLGSGSLEVLGPEFGPVLSEALSGETLSESFMERIADAIHEDAFAELEQTVGKNTLDLKAELDGLVKEFGSGTVVYALSAGSPGKGLGRVGGLPAGFTGEDIPRHRGRKMVHAFTVDLRSAPELAARYPDARTLSVWIQGYSEDPERAQKLIPRTDAEVAEVTAEGGTELELLRLEVPAVVFDRDPPGRAAYGRQLLYTKPGFLLGGPIWLQTGPTGLDPEFIAQYDERLAPGANFGDAGICYSFAERCEWQCH
;
A
#
# COMPACT_ATOMS: atom_id res chain seq x y z
N PRO A 1 35.47 34.28 -1.29
CA PRO A 1 35.63 35.72 -0.95
C PRO A 1 36.57 36.50 -1.90
N GLY A 2 37.81 36.03 -2.13
CA GLY A 2 38.78 36.73 -2.98
C GLY A 2 38.38 36.86 -4.46
N PHE A 3 37.78 35.80 -5.04
CA PHE A 3 37.33 35.82 -6.44
C PHE A 3 36.26 36.88 -6.74
N GLY A 4 35.41 37.22 -5.78
CA GLY A 4 34.36 38.24 -5.97
C GLY A 4 34.91 39.64 -6.28
N GLN A 5 36.18 39.91 -5.96
CA GLN A 5 36.82 41.20 -6.22
C GLN A 5 37.39 41.33 -7.64
N LEU A 6 37.54 40.22 -8.37
CA LEU A 6 38.16 40.21 -9.70
C LEU A 6 37.19 40.67 -10.80
N GLY A 7 35.87 40.62 -10.54
CA GLY A 7 34.84 40.91 -11.53
C GLY A 7 34.71 39.82 -12.59
N THR A 8 33.50 39.64 -13.13
CA THR A 8 33.15 38.55 -14.05
C THR A 8 34.09 38.45 -15.26
N ALA A 9 34.40 39.57 -15.93
CA ALA A 9 35.23 39.54 -17.13
C ALA A 9 36.65 39.02 -16.88
N ARG A 10 37.26 39.30 -15.71
CA ARG A 10 38.60 38.80 -15.38
C ARG A 10 38.56 37.34 -14.96
N LEU A 11 37.51 36.93 -14.25
CA LEU A 11 37.29 35.54 -13.88
C LEU A 11 37.10 34.67 -15.13
N ASP A 12 36.30 35.15 -16.09
CA ASP A 12 36.08 34.46 -17.35
C ASP A 12 37.38 34.32 -18.15
N ALA A 13 38.13 35.41 -18.30
CA ALA A 13 39.42 35.37 -19.00
C ALA A 13 40.43 34.42 -18.32
N TRP A 14 40.42 34.36 -16.98
CA TRP A 14 41.26 33.43 -16.23
C TRP A 14 40.86 31.98 -16.43
N ALA A 15 39.56 31.67 -16.38
CA ALA A 15 39.06 30.31 -16.62
C ALA A 15 39.31 29.87 -18.07
N GLU A 16 39.05 30.74 -19.05
CA GLU A 16 39.30 30.45 -20.47
C GLU A 16 40.80 30.27 -20.77
N HIS A 17 41.69 30.96 -20.05
CA HIS A 17 43.12 30.69 -20.14
C HIS A 17 43.45 29.24 -19.77
N TRP A 18 42.89 28.74 -18.66
CA TRP A 18 43.09 27.35 -18.24
C TRP A 18 42.45 26.34 -19.19
N LEU A 19 41.23 26.60 -19.65
CA LEU A 19 40.56 25.74 -20.64
C LEU A 19 41.29 25.72 -21.98
N SER A 20 41.95 26.82 -22.37
CA SER A 20 42.78 26.85 -23.58
C SER A 20 44.08 26.05 -23.44
N ARG A 21 44.64 26.02 -22.23
CA ARG A 21 45.83 25.23 -21.89
C ARG A 21 45.52 23.74 -21.79
N TYR A 22 44.32 23.41 -21.32
CA TYR A 22 43.85 22.04 -21.13
C TYR A 22 42.49 21.85 -21.85
N PRO A 23 42.49 21.67 -23.18
CA PRO A 23 41.25 21.60 -23.98
C PRO A 23 40.28 20.51 -23.54
N ASN A 24 40.81 19.43 -22.96
CA ASN A 24 40.03 18.29 -22.50
C ASN A 24 39.70 18.36 -21.00
N ALA A 25 39.99 19.46 -20.31
CA ALA A 25 39.77 19.59 -18.86
C ALA A 25 38.33 19.26 -18.42
N LEU A 26 37.35 19.51 -19.28
CA LEU A 26 35.93 19.25 -19.01
C LEU A 26 35.47 17.85 -19.47
N THR A 27 36.33 17.08 -20.14
CA THR A 27 36.00 15.82 -20.83
C THR A 27 36.95 14.66 -20.52
N ILE A 28 38.01 14.83 -19.72
CA ILE A 28 39.04 13.78 -19.52
C ILE A 28 38.55 12.52 -18.81
N GLY A 29 37.49 12.59 -17.99
CA GLY A 29 36.89 11.39 -17.40
C GLY A 29 36.31 10.41 -18.43
N GLU A 30 36.27 10.80 -19.72
CA GLU A 30 35.65 10.06 -20.81
C GLU A 30 36.56 8.99 -21.41
N LEU A 31 37.90 9.10 -21.34
CA LEU A 31 38.79 8.40 -22.28
C LEU A 31 38.96 6.87 -22.11
N GLY A 32 38.37 6.23 -21.10
CA GLY A 32 38.42 4.77 -20.91
C GLY A 32 39.81 4.14 -20.82
N VAL A 33 40.85 4.96 -20.74
CA VAL A 33 42.27 4.63 -20.70
C VAL A 33 42.84 5.27 -19.44
N GLU A 34 43.84 4.64 -18.81
CA GLU A 34 44.54 5.25 -17.68
C GLU A 34 45.07 6.64 -18.08
N PRO A 35 44.63 7.71 -17.40
CA PRO A 35 45.04 9.07 -17.77
C PRO A 35 46.55 9.22 -17.58
N THR A 36 47.18 9.94 -18.49
CA THR A 36 48.53 10.46 -18.27
C THR A 36 48.55 11.51 -17.16
N ASP A 37 49.72 11.81 -16.58
CA ASP A 37 49.86 12.86 -15.56
C ASP A 37 49.31 14.22 -16.04
N GLU A 38 49.50 14.54 -17.32
CA GLU A 38 48.97 15.77 -17.95
C GLU A 38 47.44 15.76 -18.05
N GLU A 39 46.84 14.60 -18.29
CA GLU A 39 45.39 14.44 -18.30
C GLU A 39 44.82 14.50 -16.87
N PHE A 40 45.51 13.97 -15.85
CA PHE A 40 45.12 14.17 -14.46
C PHE A 40 45.12 15.66 -14.07
N GLU A 41 46.17 16.41 -14.42
CA GLU A 41 46.20 17.86 -14.17
C GLU A 41 45.04 18.59 -14.85
N ALA A 42 44.76 18.26 -16.10
CA ALA A 42 43.66 18.85 -16.85
C ALA A 42 42.29 18.50 -16.24
N HIS A 43 42.09 17.27 -15.79
CA HIS A 43 40.87 16.85 -15.07
C HIS A 43 40.68 17.66 -13.77
N ASP A 44 41.73 17.80 -12.97
CA ASP A 44 41.70 18.55 -11.72
C ASP A 44 41.37 20.03 -11.96
N VAL A 45 41.90 20.63 -13.03
CA VAL A 45 41.55 21.98 -13.45
C VAL A 45 40.06 22.09 -13.79
N GLY A 46 39.51 21.14 -14.54
CA GLY A 46 38.09 21.12 -14.90
C GLY A 46 37.17 20.97 -13.70
N VAL A 47 37.46 20.01 -12.81
CA VAL A 47 36.74 19.80 -11.54
C VAL A 47 36.81 21.05 -10.67
N PHE A 48 37.98 21.67 -10.55
CA PHE A 48 38.15 22.89 -9.78
C PHE A 48 37.30 24.05 -10.34
N LEU A 49 37.33 24.28 -11.66
CA LEU A 49 36.52 25.32 -12.29
C LEU A 49 35.02 25.08 -12.10
N ARG A 50 34.54 23.82 -12.21
CA ARG A 50 33.15 23.43 -11.91
C ARG A 50 32.78 23.74 -10.46
N ARG A 51 33.63 23.36 -9.51
CA ARG A 51 33.43 23.65 -8.09
C ARG A 51 33.36 25.13 -7.80
N LEU A 52 34.11 25.98 -8.51
CA LEU A 52 33.99 27.43 -8.38
C LEU A 52 32.62 27.93 -8.85
N VAL A 53 32.07 27.39 -9.95
CA VAL A 53 30.69 27.71 -10.38
C VAL A 53 29.69 27.31 -9.30
N PHE A 54 29.82 26.10 -8.75
CA PHE A 54 28.96 25.59 -7.68
C PHE A 54 29.10 26.41 -6.38
N ALA A 55 30.29 26.89 -6.04
CA ALA A 55 30.53 27.80 -4.93
C ALA A 55 29.98 29.24 -5.17
N GLY A 56 29.31 29.49 -6.29
CA GLY A 56 28.68 30.78 -6.59
C GLY A 56 29.65 31.87 -7.05
N VAL A 57 30.81 31.49 -7.61
CA VAL A 57 31.73 32.46 -8.23
C VAL A 57 31.05 33.12 -9.45
N PRO A 58 31.12 34.46 -9.58
CA PRO A 58 30.30 35.21 -10.55
C PRO A 58 30.90 35.18 -11.96
N PHE A 59 31.05 34.00 -12.55
CA PHE A 59 31.33 33.82 -13.98
C PHE A 59 30.13 34.26 -14.84
N SER A 60 30.35 34.56 -16.11
CA SER A 60 29.25 34.83 -17.03
C SER A 60 28.38 33.59 -17.25
N ASP A 61 27.11 33.78 -17.63
CA ASP A 61 26.19 32.67 -17.92
C ASP A 61 26.73 31.72 -18.97
N ALA A 62 27.37 32.27 -20.02
CA ALA A 62 27.98 31.49 -21.09
C ALA A 62 29.08 30.57 -20.53
N LEU A 63 29.98 31.09 -19.70
CA LEU A 63 31.04 30.28 -19.11
C LEU A 63 30.50 29.32 -18.06
N ARG A 64 29.53 29.72 -17.23
CA ARG A 64 28.88 28.82 -16.25
C ARG A 64 28.25 27.61 -16.95
N ARG A 65 27.50 27.84 -18.04
CA ARG A 65 26.92 26.77 -18.86
C ARG A 65 27.99 25.87 -19.47
N LYS A 66 29.08 26.45 -19.97
CA LYS A 66 30.23 25.70 -20.52
C LYS A 66 30.89 24.83 -19.46
N LEU A 67 31.12 25.37 -18.27
CA LEU A 67 31.80 24.69 -17.15
C LEU A 67 30.91 23.60 -16.56
N ILE A 68 29.62 23.87 -16.32
CA ILE A 68 28.66 22.85 -15.85
C ILE A 68 28.55 21.76 -16.92
N GLY A 69 28.38 22.14 -18.19
CA GLY A 69 28.14 21.20 -19.28
C GLY A 69 26.76 20.55 -19.19
N THR A 70 26.57 19.48 -19.94
CA THR A 70 25.38 18.61 -19.86
C THR A 70 25.86 17.22 -19.43
N PRO A 71 25.15 16.52 -18.54
CA PRO A 71 25.46 15.13 -18.24
C PRO A 71 25.48 14.32 -19.54
N ARG A 72 26.55 13.55 -19.77
CA ARG A 72 26.75 12.77 -20.99
C ARG A 72 26.60 11.28 -20.69
N PRO A 73 26.27 10.45 -21.70
CA PRO A 73 26.33 9.01 -21.56
C PRO A 73 27.75 8.53 -21.21
N TYR A 74 27.89 7.46 -20.43
CA TYR A 74 29.16 6.78 -20.20
C TYR A 74 29.72 6.25 -21.52
N GLU A 75 31.02 6.42 -21.76
CA GLU A 75 31.65 5.92 -22.98
C GLU A 75 31.55 4.39 -23.14
N HIS A 76 31.61 3.65 -22.02
CA HIS A 76 31.54 2.19 -22.00
C HIS A 76 30.12 1.62 -21.90
N ASN A 77 29.15 2.46 -21.57
CA ASN A 77 27.74 2.13 -21.60
C ASN A 77 26.95 3.37 -22.08
N PRO A 78 26.85 3.58 -23.40
CA PRO A 78 26.19 4.76 -23.97
C PRO A 78 24.68 4.85 -23.65
N ASP A 79 24.13 3.84 -22.97
CA ASP A 79 22.77 3.84 -22.42
C ASP A 79 22.67 4.35 -20.99
N GLU A 80 23.78 4.53 -20.26
CA GLU A 80 23.82 5.09 -18.91
C GLU A 80 24.44 6.49 -18.93
N LEU A 81 23.93 7.44 -18.14
CA LEU A 81 24.50 8.80 -18.00
C LEU A 81 25.48 8.86 -16.82
N ASP A 82 26.59 9.60 -16.94
CA ASP A 82 27.46 9.92 -15.79
C ASP A 82 26.84 10.99 -14.89
N VAL A 83 25.73 10.63 -14.25
CA VAL A 83 25.03 11.47 -13.29
C VAL A 83 25.78 11.48 -11.95
N ARG A 84 26.49 10.39 -11.61
CA ARG A 84 27.17 10.23 -10.32
C ARG A 84 28.29 11.25 -10.11
N GLY A 85 29.12 11.51 -11.12
CA GLY A 85 30.16 12.54 -11.04
C GLY A 85 29.56 13.93 -10.80
N PHE A 86 28.48 14.25 -11.52
CA PHE A 86 27.75 15.51 -11.38
C PHE A 86 27.07 15.67 -10.01
N VAL A 87 26.37 14.63 -9.54
CA VAL A 87 25.72 14.62 -8.22
C VAL A 87 26.76 14.74 -7.11
N SER A 88 27.91 14.08 -7.23
CA SER A 88 29.01 14.19 -6.29
C SER A 88 29.54 15.62 -6.20
N ASP A 89 29.75 16.32 -7.31
CA ASP A 89 30.22 17.71 -7.28
C ASP A 89 29.17 18.69 -6.71
N VAL A 90 27.88 18.42 -6.96
CA VAL A 90 26.74 19.20 -6.46
C VAL A 90 26.50 18.94 -4.97
N SER A 91 26.91 17.77 -4.45
CA SER A 91 26.76 17.43 -3.03
C SER A 91 27.56 18.33 -2.08
N TRP A 92 28.58 19.05 -2.60
CA TRP A 92 29.39 20.02 -1.86
C TRP A 92 28.76 21.42 -1.78
N LEU A 93 27.58 21.63 -2.38
CA LEU A 93 26.87 22.90 -2.31
C LEU A 93 26.38 23.19 -0.89
N GLY A 94 26.68 24.40 -0.40
CA GLY A 94 25.90 25.02 0.68
C GLY A 94 24.62 25.68 0.14
N GLY A 95 23.68 26.01 1.01
CA GLY A 95 22.36 26.56 0.63
C GLY A 95 22.41 27.80 -0.28
N ASP A 96 23.33 28.74 -0.04
CA ASP A 96 23.51 29.92 -0.91
C ASP A 96 23.95 29.53 -2.33
N GLY A 97 24.83 28.53 -2.46
CA GLY A 97 25.27 28.00 -3.75
C GLY A 97 24.13 27.34 -4.51
N ALA A 98 23.34 26.49 -3.83
CA ALA A 98 22.15 25.87 -4.39
C ALA A 98 21.15 26.91 -4.92
N SER A 99 20.85 27.95 -4.13
CA SER A 99 19.88 28.99 -4.51
C SER A 99 20.25 29.76 -5.78
N LYS A 100 21.55 29.96 -6.03
CA LYS A 100 22.07 30.65 -7.21
C LYS A 100 22.17 29.74 -8.43
N LEU A 101 22.34 28.45 -8.20
CA LEU A 101 22.58 27.46 -9.25
C LEU A 101 21.30 26.89 -9.83
N VAL A 102 20.28 26.62 -9.00
CA VAL A 102 19.03 26.00 -9.44
C VAL A 102 18.34 26.75 -10.58
N PRO A 103 18.21 28.10 -10.60
CA PRO A 103 17.59 28.80 -11.73
C PRO A 103 18.33 28.56 -13.06
N LEU A 104 19.66 28.48 -13.02
CA LEU A 104 20.48 28.20 -14.20
C LEU A 104 20.29 26.76 -14.67
N LEU A 105 20.30 25.78 -13.75
CA LEU A 105 20.09 24.37 -14.06
C LEU A 105 18.69 24.12 -14.63
N VAL A 106 17.67 24.78 -14.08
CA VAL A 106 16.28 24.72 -14.58
C VAL A 106 16.21 25.23 -16.02
N SER A 107 16.85 26.37 -16.30
CA SER A 107 16.94 26.94 -17.66
C SER A 107 17.68 26.00 -18.61
N MET A 108 18.81 25.42 -18.19
CA MET A 108 19.55 24.44 -18.98
C MET A 108 18.71 23.18 -19.27
N ALA A 109 17.97 22.67 -18.28
CA ALA A 109 17.12 21.49 -18.45
C ALA A 109 15.95 21.75 -19.43
N LYS A 110 15.36 22.95 -19.40
CA LYS A 110 14.27 23.36 -20.32
C LYS A 110 14.75 23.59 -21.75
N GLU A 111 15.97 24.06 -21.92
CA GLU A 111 16.56 24.32 -23.25
C GLU A 111 17.17 23.06 -23.87
N GLN A 112 17.36 21.99 -23.10
CA GLN A 112 17.92 20.74 -23.58
C GLN A 112 16.90 19.96 -24.42
N THR A 113 17.29 19.63 -25.65
CA THR A 113 16.46 18.87 -26.60
C THR A 113 16.67 17.36 -26.50
N ASP A 114 17.80 16.92 -25.95
CA ASP A 114 18.08 15.51 -25.70
C ASP A 114 17.46 15.07 -24.35
N GLU A 115 16.54 14.12 -24.39
CA GLU A 115 15.77 13.69 -23.21
C GLU A 115 16.66 13.10 -22.10
N ARG A 116 17.75 12.40 -22.47
CA ARG A 116 18.69 11.82 -21.51
C ARG A 116 19.48 12.93 -20.81
N CYS A 117 20.05 13.86 -21.56
CA CYS A 117 20.72 15.01 -20.98
C CYS A 117 19.77 15.87 -20.12
N ALA A 118 18.50 16.01 -20.53
CA ALA A 118 17.48 16.72 -19.76
C ALA A 118 17.21 16.01 -18.42
N LEU A 119 17.08 14.68 -18.42
CA LEU A 119 16.94 13.88 -17.21
C LEU A 119 18.14 14.03 -16.26
N GLY A 120 19.37 13.95 -16.79
CA GLY A 120 20.56 14.17 -15.98
C GLY A 120 20.56 15.55 -15.33
N LEU A 121 20.17 16.60 -16.06
CA LEU A 121 20.04 17.95 -15.50
C LEU A 121 18.94 18.04 -14.43
N ARG A 122 17.83 17.31 -14.58
CA ARG A 122 16.78 17.23 -13.55
C ARG A 122 17.31 16.60 -12.26
N LEU A 123 18.11 15.55 -12.34
CA LEU A 123 18.73 14.92 -11.16
C LEU A 123 19.71 15.85 -10.45
N VAL A 124 20.41 16.67 -11.21
CA VAL A 124 21.26 17.74 -10.67
C VAL A 124 20.41 18.84 -10.01
N VAL A 125 19.27 19.22 -10.61
CA VAL A 125 18.29 20.13 -9.97
C VAL A 125 17.78 19.54 -8.65
N ALA A 126 17.38 18.27 -8.64
CA ALA A 126 16.89 17.59 -7.45
C ALA A 126 17.93 17.59 -6.32
N THR A 127 19.17 17.22 -6.66
CA THR A 127 20.29 17.23 -5.71
C THR A 127 20.57 18.63 -5.16
N ALA A 128 20.52 19.67 -6.00
CA ALA A 128 20.70 21.05 -5.56
C ALA A 128 19.54 21.54 -4.68
N VAL A 129 18.30 21.16 -4.98
CA VAL A 129 17.10 21.49 -4.18
C VAL A 129 17.20 20.89 -2.77
N ARG A 130 17.68 19.65 -2.62
CA ARG A 130 17.92 19.03 -1.30
C ARG A 130 18.88 19.82 -0.40
N ARG A 131 19.81 20.54 -1.00
CA ARG A 131 20.82 21.35 -0.29
C ARG A 131 20.38 22.80 -0.11
N TRP A 132 19.21 23.17 -0.63
CA TRP A 132 18.68 24.51 -0.51
C TRP A 132 18.17 24.74 0.92
N GLU A 133 18.95 25.46 1.72
CA GLU A 133 18.57 25.84 3.09
C GLU A 133 17.87 27.20 3.14
N GLY A 134 16.78 27.31 3.91
CA GLY A 134 16.12 28.57 4.28
C GLY A 134 14.83 28.90 3.52
N ASP A 135 14.13 29.97 3.94
CA ASP A 135 12.83 30.43 3.42
C ASP A 135 12.88 31.07 2.02
N ALA A 136 14.02 30.96 1.32
CA ALA A 136 14.15 31.48 -0.03
C ALA A 136 13.22 30.71 -0.98
N LYS A 137 12.45 31.46 -1.78
CA LYS A 137 11.49 30.86 -2.71
C LYS A 137 12.22 30.07 -3.79
N ILE A 138 12.20 28.74 -3.68
CA ILE A 138 12.52 27.84 -4.79
C ILE A 138 11.66 28.27 -6.00
N PRO A 139 12.18 28.35 -7.24
CA PRO A 139 11.37 28.73 -8.41
C PRO A 139 10.24 27.73 -8.67
N GLU A 140 9.04 28.18 -9.09
CA GLU A 140 7.90 27.27 -9.36
C GLU A 140 8.18 26.31 -10.52
N GLU A 141 9.08 26.68 -11.42
CA GLU A 141 9.56 25.88 -12.54
C GLU A 141 10.29 24.61 -12.10
N VAL A 142 10.77 24.56 -10.85
CA VAL A 142 11.31 23.34 -10.24
C VAL A 142 10.21 22.29 -10.07
N ASP A 143 8.97 22.71 -9.78
CA ASP A 143 7.85 21.76 -9.64
C ASP A 143 7.71 20.94 -10.92
N GLU A 144 7.73 21.61 -12.10
CA GLU A 144 7.60 20.95 -13.41
C GLU A 144 8.72 19.94 -13.68
N LEU A 145 9.96 20.26 -13.30
CA LEU A 145 11.12 19.40 -13.55
C LEU A 145 11.18 18.19 -12.62
N LEU A 146 10.65 18.31 -11.40
CA LEU A 146 10.51 17.19 -10.47
C LEU A 146 9.25 16.34 -10.76
N SER A 147 8.34 16.81 -11.63
CA SER A 147 7.03 16.17 -11.88
C SER A 147 6.99 15.14 -13.03
N LEU A 148 8.13 14.69 -13.59
CA LEU A 148 8.13 14.02 -14.90
C LEU A 148 8.97 12.73 -14.99
N GLY A 149 8.29 11.66 -15.45
CA GLY A 149 8.85 10.49 -16.13
C GLY A 149 9.20 9.28 -15.25
N ASP A 150 9.23 8.10 -15.84
CA ASP A 150 9.76 6.88 -15.23
C ASP A 150 11.22 7.13 -14.80
N PRO A 151 11.56 7.00 -13.50
CA PRO A 151 12.95 7.03 -13.09
C PRO A 151 13.69 5.87 -13.77
N VAL A 152 14.81 6.18 -14.41
CA VAL A 152 15.58 5.22 -15.22
C VAL A 152 16.32 4.21 -14.33
N ASP A 153 16.59 4.57 -13.07
CA ASP A 153 17.17 3.69 -12.05
C ASP A 153 16.74 4.11 -10.62
N TYR A 154 17.01 3.22 -9.66
CA TYR A 154 16.67 3.39 -8.24
C TYR A 154 17.36 4.59 -7.58
N ASP A 155 18.63 4.86 -7.92
CA ASP A 155 19.40 5.97 -7.32
C ASP A 155 18.80 7.33 -7.73
N SER A 156 18.38 7.43 -8.99
CA SER A 156 17.71 8.60 -9.56
C SER A 156 16.34 8.83 -8.94
N GLU A 157 15.61 7.76 -8.69
CA GLU A 157 14.33 7.77 -8.00
C GLU A 157 14.47 8.32 -6.57
N VAL A 158 15.43 7.81 -5.80
CA VAL A 158 15.70 8.28 -4.42
C VAL A 158 16.07 9.77 -4.40
N ALA A 159 16.94 10.22 -5.32
CA ALA A 159 17.34 11.62 -5.38
C ALA A 159 16.16 12.57 -5.67
N MET A 160 15.22 12.15 -6.52
CA MET A 160 13.99 12.91 -6.81
C MET A 160 13.07 12.96 -5.59
N GLN A 161 12.88 11.85 -4.90
CA GLN A 161 12.04 11.76 -3.70
C GLN A 161 12.53 12.70 -2.60
N GLU A 162 13.83 12.65 -2.31
CA GLU A 162 14.43 13.50 -1.30
C GLU A 162 14.35 15.00 -1.68
N ALA A 163 14.40 15.32 -2.98
CA ALA A 163 14.22 16.69 -3.46
C ALA A 163 12.77 17.17 -3.34
N ILE A 164 11.79 16.30 -3.60
CA ILE A 164 10.36 16.59 -3.39
C ILE A 164 10.09 16.81 -1.90
N GLY A 165 10.67 15.98 -1.02
CA GLY A 165 10.56 16.15 0.43
C GLY A 165 11.18 17.45 0.97
N ALA A 166 12.17 18.01 0.26
CA ALA A 166 12.76 19.30 0.59
C ALA A 166 11.91 20.51 0.15
N LEU A 167 10.85 20.32 -0.66
CA LEU A 167 9.92 21.38 -1.03
C LEU A 167 8.97 21.74 0.11
N PRO A 168 8.44 22.98 0.16
CA PRO A 168 7.29 23.29 1.02
C PRO A 168 6.11 22.34 0.72
N VAL A 169 5.38 21.90 1.75
CA VAL A 169 4.33 20.86 1.67
C VAL A 169 3.36 21.08 0.49
N GLY A 170 2.76 22.28 0.37
CA GLY A 170 1.81 22.57 -0.71
C GLY A 170 2.41 22.59 -2.12
N ARG A 171 3.74 22.53 -2.26
CA ARG A 171 4.45 22.36 -3.54
C ARG A 171 4.78 20.91 -3.80
N ALA A 172 5.30 20.20 -2.80
CA ALA A 172 5.50 18.75 -2.86
C ALA A 172 4.20 18.05 -3.27
N GLU A 173 3.07 18.47 -2.69
CA GLU A 173 1.71 18.06 -3.08
C GLU A 173 1.45 18.17 -4.58
N ARG A 174 1.75 19.33 -5.16
CA ARG A 174 1.49 19.59 -6.58
C ARG A 174 2.39 18.78 -7.48
N VAL A 175 3.64 18.57 -7.08
CA VAL A 175 4.60 17.75 -7.84
C VAL A 175 4.13 16.30 -7.87
N ILE A 176 3.84 15.73 -6.70
CA ILE A 176 3.30 14.37 -6.57
C ILE A 176 2.01 14.23 -7.39
N PHE A 177 1.07 15.18 -7.25
CA PHE A 177 -0.20 15.11 -7.98
C PHE A 177 -0.01 15.10 -9.50
N ARG A 178 0.98 15.82 -10.02
CA ARG A 178 1.29 15.80 -11.46
C ARG A 178 1.91 14.47 -11.88
N THR A 179 2.94 14.00 -11.15
CA THR A 179 3.65 12.75 -11.47
C THR A 179 2.71 11.55 -11.44
N ALA A 180 1.87 11.46 -10.43
CA ALA A 180 1.01 10.32 -10.22
C ALA A 180 -0.09 10.11 -11.26
N SER A 181 -0.48 11.18 -11.96
CA SER A 181 -1.39 11.08 -13.10
C SER A 181 -0.75 10.40 -14.32
N GLN A 182 0.57 10.20 -14.28
CA GLN A 182 1.40 9.64 -15.34
C GLN A 182 1.95 8.25 -14.99
N LEU A 183 1.77 7.77 -13.76
CA LEU A 183 2.23 6.44 -13.34
C LEU A 183 1.20 5.38 -13.67
N ASP A 184 1.66 4.23 -14.16
CA ASP A 184 0.83 3.03 -14.38
C ASP A 184 0.31 2.44 -13.04
N ASP A 185 1.05 2.67 -11.95
CA ASP A 185 0.66 2.30 -10.59
C ASP A 185 0.63 3.55 -9.68
N PRO A 186 -0.56 4.12 -9.39
CA PRO A 186 -0.70 5.29 -8.53
C PRO A 186 -0.43 4.99 -7.04
N TYR A 187 -0.25 3.72 -6.66
CA TYR A 187 -0.04 3.27 -5.29
C TYR A 187 1.44 3.11 -4.93
N LYS A 188 2.33 2.96 -5.92
CA LYS A 188 3.79 2.97 -5.73
C LYS A 188 4.25 4.21 -4.94
N GLU A 189 3.58 5.35 -5.14
CA GLU A 189 3.82 6.60 -4.40
C GLU A 189 3.58 6.51 -2.89
N LEU A 190 2.67 5.65 -2.43
CA LEU A 190 2.37 5.49 -1.00
C LEU A 190 3.51 4.78 -0.27
N THR A 191 4.16 3.83 -0.93
CA THR A 191 5.35 3.15 -0.40
C THR A 191 6.53 4.12 -0.25
N TYR A 192 6.56 5.19 -1.06
CA TYR A 192 7.62 6.20 -1.08
C TYR A 192 7.45 7.35 -0.08
N ALA A 193 6.29 7.47 0.58
CA ALA A 193 5.98 8.52 1.55
C ALA A 193 6.64 8.30 2.95
N ARG A 194 7.57 7.34 3.04
CA ARG A 194 7.99 6.70 4.30
C ARG A 194 8.73 7.60 5.28
N GLU A 195 9.23 8.77 4.86
CA GLU A 195 9.88 9.75 5.74
C GLU A 195 9.50 11.18 5.33
N GLY A 196 8.35 11.68 5.82
CA GLY A 196 8.07 13.13 5.85
C GLY A 196 6.93 13.66 4.98
N MET A 197 6.17 12.84 4.26
CA MET A 197 5.01 13.30 3.48
C MET A 197 3.71 12.62 3.89
N SER A 198 3.18 13.03 5.03
CA SER A 198 2.23 12.22 5.77
C SER A 198 0.78 12.69 5.69
N ALA A 199 0.46 13.96 5.39
CA ALA A 199 -0.96 14.37 5.28
C ALA A 199 -1.57 14.14 3.88
N VAL A 200 -0.73 14.22 2.85
CA VAL A 200 -1.14 14.30 1.43
C VAL A 200 -1.38 12.92 0.87
N ALA A 201 -0.39 12.05 1.06
CA ALA A 201 -0.44 10.64 0.72
C ALA A 201 -1.65 9.99 1.39
N LEU A 202 -1.88 10.28 2.68
CA LEU A 202 -3.03 9.80 3.44
C LEU A 202 -4.37 10.38 2.95
N ARG A 203 -4.48 11.67 2.64
CA ARG A 203 -5.72 12.25 2.04
C ARG A 203 -6.07 11.59 0.71
N ARG A 204 -5.06 11.26 -0.11
CA ARG A 204 -5.28 10.60 -1.39
C ARG A 204 -5.60 9.12 -1.23
N PHE A 205 -4.89 8.43 -0.35
CA PHE A 205 -5.19 7.05 0.03
C PHE A 205 -6.63 6.92 0.48
N ALA A 206 -7.03 7.74 1.46
CA ALA A 206 -8.40 7.86 1.95
C ALA A 206 -9.43 8.00 0.82
N ARG A 207 -9.19 8.89 -0.15
CA ARG A 207 -10.10 9.11 -1.29
C ARG A 207 -10.10 7.99 -2.32
N LEU A 208 -8.95 7.38 -2.61
CA LEU A 208 -8.84 6.25 -3.53
C LEU A 208 -9.59 5.04 -2.98
N VAL A 209 -9.47 4.81 -1.68
CA VAL A 209 -10.16 3.73 -0.99
C VAL A 209 -11.67 4.01 -0.88
N ALA A 210 -12.08 5.21 -0.45
CA ALA A 210 -13.50 5.60 -0.41
C ALA A 210 -14.18 5.53 -1.79
N GLY A 211 -13.43 5.77 -2.86
CA GLY A 211 -13.90 5.63 -4.25
C GLY A 211 -14.04 4.18 -4.76
N GLY A 212 -13.84 3.17 -3.91
CA GLY A 212 -13.99 1.75 -4.26
C GLY A 212 -12.88 1.20 -5.16
N ARG A 213 -11.70 1.84 -5.22
CA ARG A 213 -10.54 1.38 -5.98
C ARG A 213 -9.53 0.66 -5.08
N GLU A 214 -10.02 -0.25 -4.25
CA GLU A 214 -9.16 -1.10 -3.43
C GLU A 214 -8.62 -2.28 -4.27
N ASN A 215 -7.34 -2.63 -4.10
CA ASN A 215 -6.75 -3.89 -4.57
C ASN A 215 -5.94 -4.52 -3.41
N GLU A 216 -5.86 -5.84 -3.33
CA GLU A 216 -5.08 -6.57 -2.32
C GLU A 216 -3.59 -6.18 -2.33
N ASP A 217 -3.03 -5.92 -3.52
CA ASP A 217 -1.65 -5.43 -3.68
C ASP A 217 -1.40 -4.13 -2.92
N MET A 218 -2.40 -3.24 -2.82
CA MET A 218 -2.26 -1.97 -2.11
C MET A 218 -2.00 -2.19 -0.61
N TRP A 219 -2.69 -3.14 0.00
CA TRP A 219 -2.57 -3.41 1.44
C TRP A 219 -1.30 -4.22 1.76
N SER A 220 -0.87 -5.11 0.85
CA SER A 220 0.39 -5.85 1.00
C SER A 220 1.62 -4.92 0.92
N HIS A 221 1.57 -3.89 0.07
CA HIS A 221 2.62 -2.85 -0.02
C HIS A 221 2.65 -1.90 1.18
N LEU A 222 1.53 -1.73 1.87
CA LEU A 222 1.47 -0.96 3.12
C LEU A 222 2.02 -1.76 4.30
N GLY A 223 1.94 -3.09 4.27
CA GLY A 223 2.59 -4.01 5.21
C GLY A 223 2.10 -3.88 6.67
N SER A 224 1.98 -5.01 7.36
CA SER A 224 1.54 -5.14 8.76
C SER A 224 2.49 -4.52 9.80
N GLY A 225 3.35 -3.57 9.41
CA GLY A 225 4.30 -2.89 10.30
C GLY A 225 4.65 -1.46 9.87
N SER A 226 4.09 -0.93 8.77
CA SER A 226 4.43 0.43 8.31
C SER A 226 3.44 1.49 8.77
N LEU A 227 2.19 1.11 9.04
CA LEU A 227 1.17 2.05 9.51
C LEU A 227 1.13 2.15 11.04
N GLU A 228 1.63 1.16 11.80
CA GLU A 228 1.79 1.24 13.28
C GLU A 228 2.60 2.50 13.71
N VAL A 229 3.21 3.18 12.74
CA VAL A 229 4.01 4.40 12.85
C VAL A 229 3.17 5.70 12.78
N LEU A 230 1.89 5.64 12.38
CA LEU A 230 1.02 6.82 12.37
C LEU A 230 0.54 7.13 13.78
N GLY A 231 1.28 8.01 14.44
CA GLY A 231 0.99 8.50 15.77
C GLY A 231 -0.36 9.24 15.88
N PRO A 232 -0.77 9.60 17.11
CA PRO A 232 -2.03 10.28 17.40
C PRO A 232 -2.24 11.57 16.59
N GLU A 233 -1.18 12.23 16.13
CA GLU A 233 -1.24 13.43 15.28
C GLU A 233 -1.93 13.23 13.92
N PHE A 234 -2.10 11.98 13.48
CA PHE A 234 -2.76 11.64 12.21
C PHE A 234 -4.28 11.53 12.30
N GLY A 235 -4.84 11.33 13.51
CA GLY A 235 -6.28 11.25 13.75
C GLY A 235 -7.06 12.40 13.10
N PRO A 236 -6.71 13.67 13.37
CA PRO A 236 -7.40 14.82 12.78
C PRO A 236 -7.30 14.89 11.26
N VAL A 237 -6.16 14.49 10.68
CA VAL A 237 -5.93 14.55 9.23
C VAL A 237 -6.73 13.49 8.49
N LEU A 238 -6.75 12.26 9.02
CA LEU A 238 -7.59 11.18 8.51
C LEU A 238 -9.07 11.50 8.66
N SER A 239 -9.45 12.03 9.81
CA SER A 239 -10.81 12.47 10.12
C SER A 239 -11.29 13.56 9.15
N GLU A 240 -10.48 14.60 8.89
CA GLU A 240 -10.79 15.63 7.89
C GLU A 240 -10.90 15.04 6.48
N ALA A 241 -9.99 14.13 6.11
CA ALA A 241 -9.94 13.53 4.78
C ALA A 241 -11.13 12.62 4.47
N LEU A 242 -11.61 11.90 5.50
CA LEU A 242 -12.68 10.91 5.41
C LEU A 242 -14.03 11.48 5.87
N SER A 243 -14.06 12.74 6.30
CA SER A 243 -15.29 13.39 6.75
C SER A 243 -16.33 13.45 5.62
N GLY A 244 -17.51 12.88 5.87
CA GLY A 244 -18.61 12.85 4.90
C GLY A 244 -18.52 11.71 3.88
N GLU A 245 -17.45 10.91 3.89
CA GLU A 245 -17.37 9.68 3.12
C GLU A 245 -18.16 8.56 3.81
N THR A 246 -18.68 7.61 3.03
CA THR A 246 -19.29 6.38 3.57
C THR A 246 -18.25 5.28 3.52
N LEU A 247 -17.85 4.79 4.69
CA LEU A 247 -16.73 3.85 4.81
C LEU A 247 -17.24 2.45 5.14
N SER A 248 -16.68 1.44 4.48
CA SER A 248 -16.99 0.04 4.77
C SER A 248 -16.44 -0.34 6.14
N GLU A 249 -17.11 -1.28 6.80
CA GLU A 249 -16.67 -1.82 8.09
C GLU A 249 -15.28 -2.48 7.99
N SER A 250 -15.01 -3.19 6.89
CA SER A 250 -13.70 -3.79 6.61
C SER A 250 -12.59 -2.75 6.43
N PHE A 251 -12.92 -1.57 5.88
CA PHE A 251 -11.96 -0.48 5.79
C PHE A 251 -11.66 0.10 7.17
N MET A 252 -12.69 0.28 8.01
CA MET A 252 -12.51 0.75 9.39
C MET A 252 -11.69 -0.25 10.22
N GLU A 253 -11.95 -1.55 10.10
CA GLU A 253 -11.14 -2.60 10.74
C GLU A 253 -9.68 -2.55 10.28
N ARG A 254 -9.44 -2.47 8.97
CA ARG A 254 -8.07 -2.39 8.43
C ARG A 254 -7.34 -1.12 8.84
N ILE A 255 -8.05 0.00 8.95
CA ILE A 255 -7.46 1.22 9.49
C ILE A 255 -7.20 1.09 11.01
N ALA A 256 -8.08 0.44 11.76
CA ALA A 256 -7.90 0.20 13.19
C ALA A 256 -6.61 -0.58 13.48
N ASP A 257 -6.36 -1.63 12.69
CA ASP A 257 -5.13 -2.43 12.78
C ASP A 257 -3.90 -1.66 12.29
N ALA A 258 -4.12 -0.66 11.43
CA ALA A 258 -3.07 0.09 10.80
C ALA A 258 -2.61 1.29 11.63
N ILE A 259 -3.44 2.01 12.37
CA ILE A 259 -3.04 3.28 13.00
C ILE A 259 -3.04 3.21 14.52
N HIS A 260 -2.39 4.17 15.19
CA HIS A 260 -2.40 4.23 16.65
C HIS A 260 -3.84 4.28 17.21
N GLU A 261 -4.11 3.55 18.30
CA GLU A 261 -5.45 3.40 18.91
C GLU A 261 -6.14 4.75 19.15
N ASP A 262 -5.42 5.75 19.70
CA ASP A 262 -5.96 7.10 19.91
C ASP A 262 -6.34 7.82 18.60
N ALA A 263 -5.56 7.65 17.52
CA ALA A 263 -5.88 8.23 16.21
C ALA A 263 -7.11 7.54 15.61
N PHE A 264 -7.23 6.23 15.80
CA PHE A 264 -8.40 5.47 15.38
C PHE A 264 -9.65 5.86 16.16
N ALA A 265 -9.56 6.02 17.49
CA ALA A 265 -10.68 6.45 18.31
C ALA A 265 -11.21 7.84 17.90
N GLU A 266 -10.33 8.78 17.52
CA GLU A 266 -10.74 10.09 16.99
C GLU A 266 -11.39 9.98 15.59
N LEU A 267 -10.82 9.14 14.73
CA LEU A 267 -11.38 8.83 13.42
C LEU A 267 -12.78 8.21 13.57
N GLU A 268 -12.93 7.21 14.44
CA GLU A 268 -14.18 6.53 14.74
C GLU A 268 -15.21 7.49 15.33
N GLN A 269 -14.84 8.42 16.21
CA GLN A 269 -15.78 9.44 16.70
C GLN A 269 -16.30 10.37 15.61
N THR A 270 -15.46 10.65 14.60
CA THR A 270 -15.80 11.59 13.53
C THR A 270 -16.53 10.93 12.37
N VAL A 271 -16.08 9.73 11.99
CA VAL A 271 -16.60 8.92 10.88
C VAL A 271 -17.73 8.01 11.34
N GLY A 272 -17.68 7.47 12.57
CA GLY A 272 -18.56 6.43 13.12
C GLY A 272 -20.03 6.83 13.33
N LYS A 273 -20.48 7.90 12.68
CA LYS A 273 -21.90 8.17 12.42
C LYS A 273 -22.35 7.77 11.00
N ASN A 274 -21.41 7.44 10.12
CA ASN A 274 -21.60 7.04 8.72
C ASN A 274 -20.90 5.70 8.41
N THR A 275 -20.78 4.79 9.38
CA THR A 275 -20.38 3.41 9.09
C THR A 275 -21.48 2.75 8.26
N LEU A 276 -21.07 2.09 7.19
CA LEU A 276 -21.97 1.43 6.24
C LEU A 276 -22.79 0.38 6.98
N ASP A 277 -24.09 0.64 7.18
CA ASP A 277 -25.02 -0.35 7.73
C ASP A 277 -25.18 -1.47 6.69
N LEU A 278 -24.36 -2.51 6.85
CA LEU A 278 -24.31 -3.67 5.97
C LEU A 278 -25.71 -4.24 5.71
N LYS A 279 -26.55 -4.29 6.74
CA LYS A 279 -27.91 -4.80 6.61
C LYS A 279 -28.75 -3.86 5.74
N ALA A 280 -28.67 -2.54 5.95
CA ALA A 280 -29.41 -1.58 5.13
C ALA A 280 -28.98 -1.61 3.65
N GLU A 281 -27.69 -1.73 3.36
CA GLU A 281 -27.18 -1.84 1.99
C GLU A 281 -27.68 -3.12 1.31
N LEU A 282 -27.55 -4.27 1.98
CA LEU A 282 -28.01 -5.55 1.45
C LEU A 282 -29.55 -5.59 1.29
N ASP A 283 -30.30 -5.02 2.23
CA ASP A 283 -31.76 -4.83 2.13
C ASP A 283 -32.13 -3.97 0.89
N GLY A 284 -31.31 -2.96 0.58
CA GLY A 284 -31.45 -2.14 -0.63
C GLY A 284 -31.26 -2.95 -1.90
N LEU A 285 -30.24 -3.81 -1.94
CA LEU A 285 -29.99 -4.71 -3.07
C LEU A 285 -31.10 -5.76 -3.21
N VAL A 286 -31.61 -6.32 -2.11
CA VAL A 286 -32.73 -7.28 -2.17
C VAL A 286 -33.96 -6.65 -2.84
N LYS A 287 -34.28 -5.39 -2.53
CA LYS A 287 -35.36 -4.65 -3.19
C LYS A 287 -35.10 -4.43 -4.68
N GLU A 288 -33.85 -4.17 -5.06
CA GLU A 288 -33.44 -3.94 -6.45
C GLU A 288 -33.57 -5.22 -7.30
N PHE A 289 -33.15 -6.37 -6.76
CA PHE A 289 -33.11 -7.65 -7.47
C PHE A 289 -34.33 -8.56 -7.23
N GLY A 290 -35.26 -8.15 -6.36
CA GLY A 290 -36.61 -8.72 -6.23
C GLY A 290 -36.76 -9.95 -5.33
N SER A 291 -35.69 -10.72 -5.08
CA SER A 291 -35.72 -11.86 -4.15
C SER A 291 -34.44 -11.97 -3.33
N GLY A 292 -34.57 -12.07 -2.02
CA GLY A 292 -33.49 -12.32 -1.08
C GLY A 292 -33.40 -13.79 -0.67
N THR A 293 -32.19 -14.26 -0.39
CA THR A 293 -31.92 -15.47 0.38
C THR A 293 -31.34 -15.08 1.73
N VAL A 294 -31.64 -15.87 2.75
CA VAL A 294 -31.11 -15.64 4.11
C VAL A 294 -29.70 -16.19 4.19
N VAL A 295 -28.81 -15.39 4.75
CA VAL A 295 -27.47 -15.81 5.21
C VAL A 295 -27.22 -15.28 6.62
N TYR A 296 -26.23 -15.87 7.29
CA TYR A 296 -25.77 -15.40 8.59
C TYR A 296 -24.31 -15.01 8.49
N ALA A 297 -23.99 -13.72 8.49
CA ALA A 297 -22.60 -13.29 8.59
C ALA A 297 -22.07 -13.64 9.98
N LEU A 298 -20.81 -14.09 10.01
CA LEU A 298 -20.16 -14.62 11.20
C LEU A 298 -19.00 -13.72 11.61
N SER A 299 -18.90 -13.46 12.91
CA SER A 299 -17.75 -12.79 13.53
C SER A 299 -17.38 -13.47 14.86
N ALA A 300 -16.11 -13.37 15.21
CA ALA A 300 -15.65 -13.70 16.56
C ALA A 300 -15.95 -12.52 17.49
N GLY A 301 -16.74 -12.77 18.53
CA GLY A 301 -17.06 -11.79 19.56
C GLY A 301 -16.09 -11.85 20.74
N SER A 302 -16.55 -11.34 21.88
CA SER A 302 -15.81 -11.38 23.14
C SER A 302 -15.83 -12.78 23.79
N PRO A 303 -14.94 -13.07 24.75
CA PRO A 303 -15.06 -14.27 25.58
C PRO A 303 -16.42 -14.32 26.30
N GLY A 304 -17.27 -15.25 25.89
CA GLY A 304 -18.65 -15.38 26.37
C GLY A 304 -18.98 -16.76 26.92
N LYS A 305 -20.17 -16.89 27.53
CA LYS A 305 -20.76 -18.17 27.97
C LYS A 305 -21.79 -18.72 26.98
N GLY A 306 -21.94 -18.08 25.81
CA GLY A 306 -22.80 -18.54 24.74
C GLY A 306 -22.41 -19.93 24.24
N LEU A 307 -23.40 -20.64 23.67
CA LEU A 307 -23.21 -21.92 22.99
C LEU A 307 -22.55 -21.74 21.62
N GLY A 308 -22.83 -20.62 20.96
CA GLY A 308 -22.11 -20.21 19.75
C GLY A 308 -20.67 -19.82 20.11
N ARG A 309 -19.69 -20.40 19.43
CA ARG A 309 -18.27 -20.21 19.80
C ARG A 309 -17.31 -20.35 18.63
N VAL A 310 -16.24 -19.58 18.62
CA VAL A 310 -15.06 -19.73 17.74
C VAL A 310 -13.90 -20.32 18.56
N GLY A 311 -13.28 -21.39 18.05
CA GLY A 311 -12.19 -22.11 18.72
C GLY A 311 -12.59 -22.77 20.04
N GLY A 312 -11.58 -23.20 20.82
CA GLY A 312 -11.79 -23.88 22.11
C GLY A 312 -12.47 -25.26 21.99
N LEU A 313 -12.91 -25.80 23.12
CA LEU A 313 -13.70 -27.03 23.20
C LEU A 313 -15.18 -26.65 23.38
N PRO A 314 -16.08 -26.96 22.43
CA PRO A 314 -17.48 -26.59 22.53
C PRO A 314 -18.23 -27.39 23.60
N ALA A 315 -19.34 -26.85 24.07
CA ALA A 315 -20.21 -27.53 25.04
C ALA A 315 -20.74 -28.85 24.47
N GLY A 316 -20.84 -29.87 25.32
CA GLY A 316 -21.18 -31.24 24.92
C GLY A 316 -20.03 -32.06 24.31
N PHE A 317 -18.78 -31.59 24.41
CA PHE A 317 -17.61 -32.34 23.97
C PHE A 317 -16.59 -32.49 25.09
N THR A 318 -16.12 -33.71 25.28
CA THR A 318 -14.93 -34.03 26.07
C THR A 318 -13.70 -34.15 25.17
N GLY A 319 -12.51 -34.24 25.77
CA GLY A 319 -11.27 -34.48 25.02
C GLY A 319 -11.22 -35.80 24.25
N GLU A 320 -12.10 -36.75 24.57
CA GLU A 320 -12.27 -38.05 23.89
C GLU A 320 -13.22 -37.94 22.68
N ASP A 321 -14.19 -37.02 22.73
CA ASP A 321 -15.15 -36.77 21.65
C ASP A 321 -14.54 -36.03 20.45
N ILE A 322 -13.35 -35.43 20.63
CA ILE A 322 -12.70 -34.66 19.58
C ILE A 322 -12.51 -35.55 18.35
N PRO A 323 -13.15 -35.22 17.21
CA PRO A 323 -13.07 -36.05 16.04
C PRO A 323 -11.64 -36.16 15.54
N ARG A 324 -11.34 -37.30 14.94
CA ARG A 324 -10.04 -37.58 14.36
C ARG A 324 -10.15 -37.81 12.86
N HIS A 325 -9.17 -37.29 12.13
CA HIS A 325 -8.91 -37.63 10.73
C HIS A 325 -7.48 -38.17 10.63
N ARG A 326 -7.31 -39.34 10.00
CA ARG A 326 -6.01 -40.05 9.90
C ARG A 326 -5.27 -40.16 11.27
N GLY A 327 -6.03 -40.44 12.33
CA GLY A 327 -5.51 -40.60 13.70
C GLY A 327 -5.20 -39.31 14.46
N ARG A 328 -5.16 -38.15 13.78
CA ARG A 328 -4.91 -36.84 14.39
C ARG A 328 -6.22 -36.19 14.84
N LYS A 329 -6.19 -35.48 15.97
CA LYS A 329 -7.31 -34.67 16.43
C LYS A 329 -7.56 -33.55 15.42
N MET A 330 -8.82 -33.31 15.11
CA MET A 330 -9.26 -32.18 14.29
C MET A 330 -9.34 -30.93 15.18
N VAL A 331 -9.23 -29.77 14.54
CA VAL A 331 -9.37 -28.44 15.13
C VAL A 331 -10.85 -28.06 15.12
N HIS A 332 -11.35 -27.52 16.22
CA HIS A 332 -12.67 -26.91 16.26
C HIS A 332 -12.59 -25.53 15.61
N ALA A 333 -13.27 -25.33 14.48
CA ALA A 333 -13.36 -24.02 13.87
C ALA A 333 -14.35 -23.17 14.67
N PHE A 334 -15.64 -23.51 14.58
CA PHE A 334 -16.69 -22.84 15.33
C PHE A 334 -17.90 -23.76 15.58
N THR A 335 -18.74 -23.36 16.53
CA THR A 335 -20.03 -23.97 16.84
C THR A 335 -21.13 -22.93 16.69
N VAL A 336 -22.22 -23.32 16.02
CA VAL A 336 -23.42 -22.50 15.87
C VAL A 336 -24.47 -22.94 16.88
N ASP A 337 -25.07 -21.99 17.62
CA ASP A 337 -26.33 -22.21 18.32
C ASP A 337 -27.47 -22.20 17.29
N LEU A 338 -28.09 -23.35 17.05
CA LEU A 338 -29.11 -23.50 16.03
C LEU A 338 -30.41 -22.74 16.33
N ARG A 339 -30.69 -22.35 17.59
CA ARG A 339 -31.84 -21.45 17.86
C ARG A 339 -31.59 -20.03 17.35
N SER A 340 -30.33 -19.63 17.16
CA SER A 340 -29.96 -18.34 16.57
C SER A 340 -29.94 -18.37 15.03
N ALA A 341 -30.05 -19.55 14.42
CA ALA A 341 -30.03 -19.75 12.97
C ALA A 341 -31.14 -20.73 12.50
N PRO A 342 -32.43 -20.35 12.59
CA PRO A 342 -33.56 -21.25 12.33
C PRO A 342 -33.56 -21.92 10.95
N GLU A 343 -33.11 -21.23 9.89
CA GLU A 343 -33.02 -21.81 8.53
C GLU A 343 -31.99 -22.94 8.45
N LEU A 344 -30.91 -22.88 9.26
CA LEU A 344 -29.95 -23.98 9.40
C LEU A 344 -30.49 -25.06 10.33
N ALA A 345 -31.17 -24.68 11.41
CA ALA A 345 -31.79 -25.62 12.36
C ALA A 345 -32.79 -26.56 11.69
N ALA A 346 -33.50 -26.09 10.66
CA ALA A 346 -34.41 -26.90 9.87
C ALA A 346 -33.73 -28.12 9.21
N ARG A 347 -32.40 -28.07 8.99
CA ARG A 347 -31.60 -29.18 8.46
C ARG A 347 -31.15 -30.18 9.54
N TYR A 348 -31.23 -29.79 10.82
CA TYR A 348 -30.80 -30.58 11.98
C TYR A 348 -31.84 -30.50 13.11
N PRO A 349 -33.05 -31.07 12.92
CA PRO A 349 -34.23 -30.81 13.75
C PRO A 349 -34.10 -31.20 15.23
N ASP A 350 -33.22 -32.14 15.56
CA ASP A 350 -33.01 -32.61 16.94
C ASP A 350 -31.77 -31.96 17.61
N ALA A 351 -31.07 -31.08 16.90
CA ALA A 351 -29.82 -30.51 17.35
C ALA A 351 -30.02 -29.12 18.00
N ARG A 352 -29.33 -28.91 19.11
CA ARG A 352 -29.16 -27.63 19.79
C ARG A 352 -27.99 -26.82 19.21
N THR A 353 -26.90 -27.51 18.90
CA THR A 353 -25.71 -26.91 18.30
C THR A 353 -25.21 -27.71 17.10
N LEU A 354 -24.48 -27.05 16.21
CA LEU A 354 -23.73 -27.67 15.12
C LEU A 354 -22.27 -27.24 15.22
N SER A 355 -21.37 -28.18 15.52
CA SER A 355 -19.92 -27.91 15.59
C SER A 355 -19.23 -28.26 14.29
N VAL A 356 -18.42 -27.34 13.78
CA VAL A 356 -17.57 -27.48 12.60
C VAL A 356 -16.16 -27.84 13.04
N TRP A 357 -15.71 -29.03 12.66
CA TRP A 357 -14.38 -29.54 12.94
C TRP A 357 -13.62 -29.75 11.65
N ILE A 358 -12.37 -29.32 11.59
CA ILE A 358 -11.52 -29.43 10.40
C ILE A 358 -10.13 -29.95 10.74
N GLN A 359 -9.47 -30.60 9.80
CA GLN A 359 -8.06 -30.94 9.97
C GLN A 359 -7.21 -29.74 9.59
N GLY A 360 -6.58 -29.09 10.57
CA GLY A 360 -5.80 -27.87 10.35
C GLY A 360 -4.55 -27.99 9.45
N TYR A 361 -4.18 -29.21 9.05
CA TYR A 361 -3.15 -29.50 8.04
C TYR A 361 -3.56 -30.78 7.31
N SER A 362 -4.14 -30.68 6.11
CA SER A 362 -4.51 -31.85 5.31
C SER A 362 -4.09 -31.65 3.85
N GLU A 363 -3.60 -32.72 3.23
CA GLU A 363 -3.34 -32.80 1.77
C GLU A 363 -4.59 -33.28 1.00
N ASP A 364 -5.66 -33.60 1.72
CA ASP A 364 -6.92 -34.15 1.20
C ASP A 364 -8.09 -33.30 1.71
N PRO A 365 -8.47 -32.25 0.96
CA PRO A 365 -9.48 -31.31 1.41
C PRO A 365 -10.87 -31.88 1.49
N GLU A 366 -11.25 -32.79 0.60
CA GLU A 366 -12.64 -33.24 0.48
C GLU A 366 -13.19 -33.92 1.74
N ARG A 367 -12.31 -34.54 2.54
CA ARG A 367 -12.68 -35.37 3.71
C ARG A 367 -12.16 -34.85 5.04
N ALA A 368 -11.60 -33.64 5.04
CA ALA A 368 -10.93 -33.05 6.19
C ALA A 368 -11.87 -32.28 7.12
N GLN A 369 -13.20 -32.42 6.97
CA GLN A 369 -14.21 -31.84 7.85
C GLN A 369 -15.08 -32.90 8.54
N LYS A 370 -15.58 -32.56 9.73
CA LYS A 370 -16.79 -33.15 10.31
C LYS A 370 -17.76 -32.07 10.81
N LEU A 371 -19.03 -32.29 10.52
CA LEU A 371 -20.16 -31.58 11.11
C LEU A 371 -20.76 -32.46 12.19
N ILE A 372 -20.77 -31.98 13.44
CA ILE A 372 -21.25 -32.76 14.57
C ILE A 372 -22.39 -32.01 15.25
N PRO A 373 -23.66 -32.40 15.01
CA PRO A 373 -24.78 -31.88 15.76
C PRO A 373 -24.76 -32.43 17.19
N ARG A 374 -25.19 -31.62 18.16
CA ARG A 374 -25.44 -32.05 19.56
C ARG A 374 -26.80 -31.60 20.02
N THR A 375 -27.48 -32.44 20.79
CA THR A 375 -28.80 -32.20 21.38
C THR A 375 -28.72 -31.27 22.60
N ASP A 376 -29.88 -30.78 23.09
CA ASP A 376 -29.94 -30.00 24.34
C ASP A 376 -29.38 -30.78 25.55
N ALA A 377 -29.60 -32.10 25.60
CA ALA A 377 -29.13 -32.93 26.70
C ALA A 377 -27.61 -33.04 26.72
N GLU A 378 -26.99 -33.32 25.57
CA GLU A 378 -25.52 -33.44 25.47
C GLU A 378 -24.82 -32.12 25.79
N VAL A 379 -25.35 -31.00 25.29
CA VAL A 379 -24.80 -29.66 25.54
C VAL A 379 -24.88 -29.26 27.02
N ALA A 380 -25.91 -29.73 27.74
CA ALA A 380 -26.08 -29.45 29.17
C ALA A 380 -25.11 -30.24 30.08
N GLU A 381 -24.60 -31.38 29.61
CA GLU A 381 -23.72 -32.26 30.41
C GLU A 381 -22.29 -31.73 30.54
N VAL A 382 -21.77 -31.06 29.50
CA VAL A 382 -20.37 -30.62 29.44
C VAL A 382 -20.30 -29.14 29.07
N THR A 383 -19.72 -28.32 29.93
CA THR A 383 -19.50 -26.90 29.67
C THR A 383 -18.38 -26.67 28.65
N ALA A 384 -18.52 -25.65 27.80
CA ALA A 384 -17.47 -25.23 26.89
C ALA A 384 -16.20 -24.74 27.63
N GLU A 385 -15.03 -24.86 26.99
CA GLU A 385 -13.73 -24.43 27.51
C GLU A 385 -12.96 -23.62 26.46
N GLY A 386 -12.45 -22.44 26.83
CA GLY A 386 -11.69 -21.56 25.93
C GLY A 386 -12.51 -20.96 24.78
N GLY A 387 -11.86 -20.30 23.83
CA GLY A 387 -12.50 -19.67 22.66
C GLY A 387 -13.30 -18.39 22.95
N THR A 388 -13.88 -17.82 21.90
CA THR A 388 -14.69 -16.58 21.93
C THR A 388 -16.12 -16.84 21.46
N GLU A 389 -17.07 -15.98 21.83
CA GLU A 389 -18.45 -16.12 21.36
C GLU A 389 -18.53 -16.01 19.83
N LEU A 390 -19.37 -16.82 19.19
CA LEU A 390 -19.69 -16.67 17.77
C LEU A 390 -20.89 -15.74 17.65
N GLU A 391 -20.69 -14.59 17.00
CA GLU A 391 -21.73 -13.64 16.71
C GLU A 391 -22.33 -13.92 15.33
N LEU A 392 -23.66 -13.85 15.25
CA LEU A 392 -24.42 -14.09 14.03
C LEU A 392 -25.23 -12.85 13.69
N LEU A 393 -25.01 -12.31 12.49
CA LEU A 393 -25.84 -11.27 11.91
C LEU A 393 -26.69 -11.87 10.80
N ARG A 394 -28.01 -11.97 11.04
CA ARG A 394 -28.97 -12.42 10.01
C ARG A 394 -29.12 -11.36 8.94
N LEU A 395 -28.81 -11.73 7.70
CA LEU A 395 -28.89 -10.86 6.53
C LEU A 395 -29.78 -11.49 5.47
N GLU A 396 -30.44 -10.65 4.67
CA GLU A 396 -31.04 -11.06 3.41
C GLU A 396 -30.19 -10.50 2.27
N VAL A 397 -29.77 -11.37 1.35
CA VAL A 397 -28.91 -11.01 0.21
C VAL A 397 -29.55 -11.46 -1.10
N PRO A 398 -29.42 -10.71 -2.20
CA PRO A 398 -29.91 -11.18 -3.49
C PRO A 398 -29.27 -12.52 -3.87
N ALA A 399 -30.07 -13.49 -4.33
CA ALA A 399 -29.53 -14.81 -4.72
C ALA A 399 -28.44 -14.72 -5.80
N VAL A 400 -28.54 -13.71 -6.68
CA VAL A 400 -27.59 -13.45 -7.77
C VAL A 400 -26.18 -13.09 -7.26
N VAL A 401 -26.00 -12.72 -5.98
CA VAL A 401 -24.67 -12.49 -5.36
C VAL A 401 -23.76 -13.71 -5.44
N PHE A 402 -24.34 -14.92 -5.42
CA PHE A 402 -23.61 -16.17 -5.46
C PHE A 402 -23.22 -16.63 -6.87
N ASP A 403 -23.66 -15.91 -7.92
CA ASP A 403 -23.25 -16.20 -9.30
C ASP A 403 -21.77 -15.86 -9.51
N ARG A 404 -21.15 -16.43 -10.55
CA ARG A 404 -19.73 -16.17 -10.87
C ARG A 404 -19.47 -14.69 -11.12
N ASP A 405 -20.34 -14.10 -11.93
CA ASP A 405 -20.24 -12.73 -12.44
C ASP A 405 -21.55 -11.99 -12.12
N PRO A 406 -21.82 -11.67 -10.85
CA PRO A 406 -23.05 -11.01 -10.45
C PRO A 406 -23.18 -9.63 -11.14
N PRO A 407 -24.36 -9.27 -11.67
CA PRO A 407 -24.52 -8.05 -12.44
C PRO A 407 -24.59 -6.80 -11.55
N GLY A 408 -24.03 -5.69 -12.04
CA GLY A 408 -24.23 -4.36 -11.46
C GLY A 408 -23.91 -4.30 -9.97
N ARG A 409 -24.84 -3.78 -9.15
CA ARG A 409 -24.64 -3.64 -7.70
C ARG A 409 -24.67 -4.96 -6.94
N ALA A 410 -25.03 -6.09 -7.56
CA ALA A 410 -24.90 -7.39 -6.90
C ALA A 410 -23.43 -7.81 -6.73
N ALA A 411 -22.52 -7.38 -7.61
CA ALA A 411 -21.07 -7.55 -7.40
C ALA A 411 -20.60 -6.87 -6.11
N TYR A 412 -21.15 -5.69 -5.82
CA TYR A 412 -20.87 -5.00 -4.56
C TYR A 412 -21.41 -5.76 -3.35
N GLY A 413 -22.63 -6.30 -3.42
CA GLY A 413 -23.17 -7.18 -2.37
C GLY A 413 -22.32 -8.45 -2.14
N ARG A 414 -21.80 -9.05 -3.22
CA ARG A 414 -20.85 -10.17 -3.16
C ARG A 414 -19.58 -9.79 -2.42
N GLN A 415 -18.98 -8.65 -2.76
CA GLN A 415 -17.79 -8.15 -2.10
C GLN A 415 -18.02 -7.91 -0.60
N LEU A 416 -19.12 -7.24 -0.24
CA LEU A 416 -19.49 -6.99 1.15
C LEU A 416 -19.60 -8.29 1.96
N LEU A 417 -20.28 -9.30 1.42
CA LEU A 417 -20.41 -10.59 2.10
C LEU A 417 -19.07 -11.33 2.17
N TYR A 418 -18.27 -11.29 1.10
CA TYR A 418 -16.96 -11.95 1.02
C TYR A 418 -15.92 -11.38 1.99
N THR A 419 -16.01 -10.09 2.33
CA THR A 419 -15.08 -9.48 3.30
C THR A 419 -15.25 -10.01 4.73
N LYS A 420 -16.38 -10.64 5.03
CA LYS A 420 -16.66 -11.17 6.37
C LYS A 420 -15.79 -12.38 6.71
N PRO A 421 -15.41 -12.57 7.99
CA PRO A 421 -14.68 -13.76 8.44
C PRO A 421 -15.35 -15.08 8.04
N GLY A 422 -16.67 -15.06 7.91
CA GLY A 422 -17.43 -16.11 7.25
C GLY A 422 -18.92 -15.82 7.18
N PHE A 423 -19.66 -16.74 6.57
CA PHE A 423 -21.12 -16.72 6.56
C PHE A 423 -21.71 -18.14 6.48
N LEU A 424 -22.95 -18.30 6.95
CA LEU A 424 -23.75 -19.53 6.83
C LEU A 424 -24.81 -19.41 5.72
N LEU A 425 -25.14 -20.55 5.10
CA LEU A 425 -26.20 -20.72 4.09
C LEU A 425 -25.98 -19.90 2.80
N GLY A 426 -26.92 -19.99 1.85
CA GLY A 426 -26.81 -19.35 0.53
C GLY A 426 -26.06 -20.23 -0.46
N GLY A 427 -24.89 -19.80 -0.90
CA GLY A 427 -23.98 -20.56 -1.74
C GLY A 427 -22.52 -20.14 -1.54
N PRO A 428 -21.55 -20.92 -2.04
CA PRO A 428 -20.14 -20.58 -1.94
C PRO A 428 -19.77 -19.39 -2.85
N ILE A 429 -18.96 -18.47 -2.31
CA ILE A 429 -18.27 -17.41 -3.06
C ILE A 429 -16.82 -17.87 -3.26
N TRP A 430 -16.58 -18.62 -4.34
CA TRP A 430 -15.27 -19.20 -4.63
C TRP A 430 -14.19 -18.15 -4.89
N LEU A 431 -13.02 -18.38 -4.28
CA LEU A 431 -11.79 -17.65 -4.51
C LEU A 431 -11.21 -17.94 -5.91
N GLN A 432 -11.18 -19.21 -6.30
CA GLN A 432 -10.64 -19.66 -7.59
C GLN A 432 -11.78 -20.13 -8.53
N THR A 433 -11.97 -21.43 -8.66
CA THR A 433 -13.01 -22.02 -9.53
C THR A 433 -13.90 -22.95 -8.72
N GLY A 434 -15.21 -22.88 -8.94
CA GLY A 434 -16.17 -23.82 -8.34
C GLY A 434 -17.60 -23.58 -8.81
N PRO A 435 -18.57 -24.41 -8.38
CA PRO A 435 -19.99 -24.26 -8.71
C PRO A 435 -20.58 -22.96 -8.19
N THR A 436 -21.41 -22.28 -8.97
CA THR A 436 -21.98 -20.97 -8.58
C THR A 436 -23.48 -21.02 -8.33
N GLY A 437 -23.99 -19.99 -7.67
CA GLY A 437 -25.39 -19.88 -7.29
C GLY A 437 -25.67 -20.48 -5.92
N LEU A 438 -26.96 -20.61 -5.58
CA LEU A 438 -27.40 -21.20 -4.31
C LEU A 438 -27.12 -22.69 -4.28
N ASP A 439 -26.66 -23.18 -3.12
CA ASP A 439 -26.36 -24.58 -2.90
C ASP A 439 -27.05 -25.08 -1.61
N PRO A 440 -28.05 -25.98 -1.70
CA PRO A 440 -28.72 -26.54 -0.52
C PRO A 440 -27.80 -27.33 0.42
N GLU A 441 -26.68 -27.87 -0.07
CA GLU A 441 -25.71 -28.60 0.74
C GLU A 441 -24.69 -27.67 1.41
N PHE A 442 -24.55 -26.44 0.92
CA PHE A 442 -23.64 -25.46 1.50
C PHE A 442 -24.07 -25.08 2.92
N ILE A 443 -23.13 -25.19 3.85
CA ILE A 443 -23.31 -24.89 5.27
C ILE A 443 -22.67 -23.56 5.59
N ALA A 444 -21.38 -23.39 5.26
CA ALA A 444 -20.63 -22.20 5.60
C ALA A 444 -19.44 -21.94 4.67
N GLN A 445 -19.05 -20.67 4.56
CA GLN A 445 -17.76 -20.24 4.05
C GLN A 445 -17.06 -19.44 5.15
N TYR A 446 -15.77 -19.67 5.37
CA TYR A 446 -15.02 -18.99 6.43
C TYR A 446 -13.52 -19.07 6.20
N ASP A 447 -12.80 -18.11 6.76
CA ASP A 447 -11.33 -18.07 6.76
C ASP A 447 -10.73 -18.41 8.14
N GLU A 448 -9.42 -18.23 8.27
CA GLU A 448 -8.66 -18.54 9.48
C GLU A 448 -9.07 -17.70 10.70
N ARG A 449 -9.71 -16.54 10.51
CA ARG A 449 -10.22 -15.69 11.61
C ARG A 449 -11.32 -16.40 12.41
N LEU A 450 -12.08 -17.30 11.77
CA LEU A 450 -13.09 -18.15 12.43
C LEU A 450 -12.62 -19.58 12.71
N ALA A 451 -11.37 -19.90 12.42
CA ALA A 451 -10.81 -21.22 12.60
C ALA A 451 -9.43 -21.16 13.27
N PRO A 452 -9.33 -20.63 14.50
CA PRO A 452 -8.03 -20.45 15.14
C PRO A 452 -7.30 -21.79 15.29
N GLY A 453 -6.10 -21.86 14.71
CA GLY A 453 -5.26 -23.07 14.69
C GLY A 453 -5.46 -23.96 13.45
N ALA A 454 -6.33 -23.59 12.53
CA ALA A 454 -6.31 -24.10 11.16
C ALA A 454 -5.29 -23.34 10.31
N ASN A 455 -4.81 -23.98 9.24
CA ASN A 455 -4.00 -23.36 8.21
C ASN A 455 -4.62 -23.72 6.85
N PHE A 456 -5.13 -22.72 6.15
CA PHE A 456 -5.73 -22.85 4.82
C PHE A 456 -4.80 -22.43 3.68
N GLY A 457 -3.53 -22.15 3.99
CA GLY A 457 -2.53 -21.64 3.05
C GLY A 457 -2.44 -20.11 3.08
N ASP A 458 -2.03 -19.51 1.96
CA ASP A 458 -1.93 -18.06 1.85
C ASP A 458 -3.33 -17.43 1.74
N ALA A 459 -3.78 -16.82 2.84
CA ALA A 459 -5.11 -16.21 2.98
C ALA A 459 -6.27 -17.14 2.56
N GLY A 460 -6.18 -18.42 2.92
CA GLY A 460 -7.13 -19.41 2.41
C GLY A 460 -8.55 -19.34 3.01
N ILE A 461 -9.51 -19.81 2.23
CA ILE A 461 -10.93 -19.87 2.57
C ILE A 461 -11.39 -21.33 2.54
N CYS A 462 -12.09 -21.76 3.59
CA CYS A 462 -12.76 -23.05 3.67
C CYS A 462 -14.26 -22.93 3.33
N TYR A 463 -14.73 -23.88 2.53
CA TYR A 463 -16.12 -24.06 2.13
C TYR A 463 -16.63 -25.37 2.73
N SER A 464 -17.58 -25.26 3.65
CA SER A 464 -18.21 -26.38 4.31
C SER A 464 -19.53 -26.74 3.64
N PHE A 465 -19.69 -28.02 3.33
CA PHE A 465 -20.92 -28.62 2.84
C PHE A 465 -21.38 -29.71 3.82
N ALA A 466 -22.61 -30.19 3.67
CA ALA A 466 -23.20 -31.19 4.57
C ALA A 466 -22.36 -32.47 4.70
N GLU A 467 -21.73 -32.93 3.61
CA GLU A 467 -20.98 -34.20 3.58
C GLU A 467 -19.49 -34.05 3.23
N ARG A 468 -19.02 -32.83 2.92
CA ARG A 468 -17.67 -32.58 2.42
C ARG A 468 -17.21 -31.17 2.75
N CYS A 469 -15.91 -30.92 2.61
CA CYS A 469 -15.38 -29.56 2.59
C CYS A 469 -14.42 -29.36 1.44
N GLU A 470 -14.19 -28.11 1.08
CA GLU A 470 -13.10 -27.70 0.21
C GLU A 470 -12.38 -26.51 0.87
N TRP A 471 -11.14 -26.25 0.52
CA TRP A 471 -10.55 -24.93 0.76
C TRP A 471 -9.67 -24.54 -0.41
N GLN A 472 -9.53 -23.24 -0.62
CA GLN A 472 -8.71 -22.64 -1.66
C GLN A 472 -7.83 -21.57 -1.01
N CYS A 473 -6.58 -21.44 -1.47
CA CYS A 473 -5.68 -20.35 -1.12
C CYS A 473 -5.41 -19.47 -2.34
N HIS A 474 -4.90 -18.27 -2.11
CA HIS A 474 -4.53 -17.34 -3.18
C HIS A 474 -3.37 -17.88 -4.03
#